data_AF-L0RYB5-F1
#
_entry.id   AF-L0RYB5-F1
#
_cell.length_a   1.000
_cell.length_b   1.000
_cell.length_c   1.000
_cell.angle_alpha   90.00
_cell.angle_beta   90.00
_cell.angle_gamma   90.00
#
_symmetry.space_group_name_H-M   'P 1'
#
loop_
_entity.id
_entity.type
_entity.pdbx_description
1 polymer ?
#
loop_
_entity_poly.entity_id
_entity_poly.type
_entity_poly.pdbx_seq_one_letter_code
_entity_poly.pdbx_strand_id
1 'polypeptide(L)'
;MKKVRFLWKKDNLLTLFCLFLKKKKKSNKILIMKTNSPIIETSLLNKFKKSPKKGTINWKILELIENEPQEFLAHNTISLAKKLKIGQASISRFSRSLDFSTFNELQLYVSTRYQHKKDYELNIIEGTNLTLDDTISNIRSHYLFAIEKTIEWIKHNPELNIYIETLLKYRKVNIIFGIGESGLVAKYFAYNLRKIGFNAIFLDDLHEFFSFAQIIKPKMHITIISKSCQTLEVKKILNYLEDNQIKYSIWTKNEKMKKYNPNNVLIIDSINQNYRIGTLGSKVSALMVADIIYSFLALKIDKDKIIFNNIKNLIADWNELLPNKE
;
A
#
# COMPACT_ATOMS: atom_id res chain seq x y z
N MET A 1 25.14 -46.58 44.17
CA MET A 1 26.44 -45.87 44.39
C MET A 1 26.80 -45.19 43.06
N LYS A 2 27.06 -43.89 42.89
CA LYS A 2 27.49 -42.77 43.74
C LYS A 2 26.80 -41.47 43.28
N LYS A 3 26.48 -40.57 44.21
CA LYS A 3 26.17 -39.15 43.98
C LYS A 3 27.44 -38.44 43.48
N VAL A 4 27.32 -37.57 42.46
CA VAL A 4 28.32 -36.52 42.18
C VAL A 4 27.63 -35.17 42.23
N ARG A 5 28.12 -34.33 43.14
CA ARG A 5 27.63 -33.01 43.52
C ARG A 5 28.52 -31.99 42.80
N PHE A 6 27.97 -31.19 41.88
CA PHE A 6 28.73 -30.11 41.25
C PHE A 6 28.63 -28.83 42.10
N LEU A 7 29.76 -28.43 42.68
CA LEU A 7 29.97 -27.15 43.35
C LEU A 7 30.24 -26.07 42.29
N TRP A 8 29.39 -25.05 42.20
CA TRP A 8 29.66 -23.83 41.43
C TRP A 8 30.34 -22.79 42.33
N LYS A 9 31.58 -22.41 41.99
CA LYS A 9 32.27 -21.21 42.52
C LYS A 9 31.65 -19.97 41.85
N LYS A 10 31.28 -18.98 42.67
CA LYS A 10 30.45 -17.81 42.33
C LYS A 10 31.18 -16.66 41.60
N ASP A 11 32.49 -16.80 41.33
CA ASP A 11 33.33 -15.63 40.98
C ASP A 11 33.69 -15.49 39.48
N ASN A 12 33.15 -16.32 38.59
CA ASN A 12 33.44 -16.25 37.14
C ASN A 12 32.33 -15.66 36.26
N LEU A 13 31.20 -15.23 36.84
CA LEU A 13 30.06 -14.71 36.07
C LEU A 13 30.18 -13.21 35.75
N LEU A 14 30.79 -12.39 36.60
CA LEU A 14 30.93 -10.94 36.33
C LEU A 14 31.95 -10.66 35.21
N THR A 15 33.04 -11.41 35.15
CA THR A 15 34.12 -11.20 34.16
C THR A 15 33.70 -11.66 32.76
N LEU A 16 32.89 -12.72 32.64
CA LEU A 16 32.31 -13.15 31.37
C LEU A 16 31.20 -12.19 30.87
N PHE A 17 30.42 -11.59 31.78
CA PHE A 17 29.37 -10.63 31.41
C PHE A 17 29.96 -9.31 30.86
N CYS A 18 31.08 -8.84 31.43
CA CYS A 18 31.78 -7.66 30.92
C CYS A 18 32.51 -7.92 29.57
N LEU A 19 32.98 -9.16 29.31
CA LEU A 19 33.59 -9.49 28.02
C LEU A 19 32.56 -9.71 26.90
N PHE A 20 31.34 -10.15 27.22
CA PHE A 20 30.28 -10.33 26.22
C PHE A 20 29.66 -9.01 25.75
N LEU A 21 29.64 -7.98 26.61
CA LEU A 21 29.16 -6.64 26.25
C LEU A 21 30.17 -5.81 25.43
N LYS A 22 31.42 -6.26 25.27
CA LYS A 22 32.46 -5.54 24.50
C LYS A 22 32.69 -6.03 23.06
N LYS A 23 31.93 -7.01 22.56
CA LYS A 23 32.08 -7.50 21.17
C LYS A 23 30.75 -7.58 20.41
N LYS A 24 30.32 -6.41 19.90
CA LYS A 24 29.80 -6.15 18.53
C LYS A 24 28.94 -4.89 18.54
N LYS A 25 29.57 -3.71 18.46
CA LYS A 25 28.95 -2.56 17.80
C LYS A 25 28.88 -2.90 16.31
N LYS A 26 27.85 -3.64 15.89
CA LYS A 26 27.46 -3.68 14.48
C LYS A 26 26.77 -2.35 14.22
N SER A 27 27.33 -1.54 13.33
CA SER A 27 26.69 -0.33 12.82
C SER A 27 25.36 -0.72 12.15
N ASN A 28 24.27 -0.06 12.54
CA ASN A 28 22.99 -0.21 11.84
C ASN A 28 23.19 0.15 10.36
N LYS A 29 22.63 -0.66 9.46
CA LYS A 29 22.66 -0.39 8.01
C LYS A 29 21.32 0.23 7.61
N ILE A 30 21.36 1.22 6.73
CA ILE A 30 20.16 1.82 6.13
C ILE A 30 20.00 1.21 4.74
N LEU A 31 18.87 0.54 4.52
CA LEU A 31 18.45 0.12 3.20
C LEU A 31 17.51 1.16 2.60
N ILE A 32 17.71 1.52 1.33
CA ILE A 32 16.87 2.46 0.58
C ILE A 32 16.29 1.74 -0.64
N MET A 33 14.95 1.61 -0.73
CA MET A 33 14.27 1.19 -1.97
C MET A 33 13.46 2.35 -2.54
N LYS A 34 13.69 2.68 -3.82
CA LYS A 34 13.08 3.83 -4.48
C LYS A 34 11.66 3.56 -4.96
N THR A 35 10.78 4.55 -4.82
CA THR A 35 9.49 4.60 -5.53
C THR A 35 9.73 5.02 -6.98
N ASN A 36 8.94 4.50 -7.92
CA ASN A 36 9.12 4.74 -9.36
C ASN A 36 8.43 6.03 -9.84
N SER A 37 7.80 6.77 -8.93
CA SER A 37 7.06 7.96 -9.30
C SER A 37 8.02 9.08 -9.73
N PRO A 38 7.76 9.71 -10.89
CA PRO A 38 8.60 10.79 -11.39
C PRO A 38 8.45 12.06 -10.55
N ILE A 39 9.50 12.88 -10.52
CA ILE A 39 9.52 14.18 -9.88
C ILE A 39 8.63 15.15 -10.66
N ILE A 40 8.71 15.14 -11.99
CA ILE A 40 7.81 15.87 -12.86
C ILE A 40 6.57 15.01 -13.15
N GLU A 41 5.43 15.47 -12.66
CA GLU A 41 4.12 14.83 -12.87
C GLU A 41 3.73 14.74 -14.35
N THR A 42 2.99 13.69 -14.72
CA THR A 42 2.46 13.51 -16.09
C THR A 42 1.58 14.68 -16.53
N SER A 43 0.84 15.30 -15.61
CA SER A 43 0.03 16.50 -15.88
C SER A 43 0.87 17.69 -16.37
N LEU A 44 2.09 17.86 -15.82
CA LEU A 44 3.05 18.87 -16.26
C LEU A 44 3.74 18.45 -17.56
N LEU A 45 4.07 17.17 -17.73
CA LEU A 45 4.63 16.67 -18.99
C LEU A 45 3.68 16.87 -20.18
N ASN A 46 2.37 16.78 -19.95
CA ASN A 46 1.35 17.01 -20.98
C ASN A 46 1.26 18.47 -21.45
N LYS A 47 1.89 19.42 -20.74
CA LYS A 47 1.95 20.83 -21.14
C LYS A 47 2.94 21.09 -22.26
N PHE A 48 3.87 20.18 -22.50
CA PHE A 48 4.73 20.27 -23.66
C PHE A 48 3.90 20.14 -24.95
N LYS A 49 4.00 21.14 -25.84
CA LYS A 49 3.42 21.08 -27.21
C LYS A 49 3.86 19.81 -27.97
N LYS A 50 5.06 19.31 -27.69
CA LYS A 50 5.58 18.02 -28.16
C LYS A 50 6.40 17.39 -27.04
N SER A 51 6.13 16.13 -26.72
CA SER A 51 6.87 15.41 -25.68
C SER A 51 8.39 15.47 -25.93
N PRO A 52 9.22 15.75 -24.90
CA PRO A 52 10.67 15.85 -25.06
C PRO A 52 11.28 14.56 -25.59
N LYS A 53 11.80 14.57 -26.82
CA LYS A 53 12.50 13.42 -27.40
C LYS A 53 13.89 13.26 -26.80
N LYS A 54 14.35 12.01 -26.67
CA LYS A 54 15.70 11.67 -26.19
C LYS A 54 16.76 12.49 -26.95
N GLY A 55 17.70 13.09 -26.20
CA GLY A 55 18.77 13.93 -26.74
C GLY A 55 18.42 15.41 -26.97
N THR A 56 17.14 15.80 -26.90
CA THR A 56 16.75 17.22 -26.97
C THR A 56 17.16 17.99 -25.71
N ILE A 57 17.22 19.32 -25.81
CA ILE A 57 17.55 20.20 -24.67
C ILE A 57 16.57 19.97 -23.51
N ASN A 58 15.26 19.96 -23.79
CA ASN A 58 14.24 19.73 -22.76
C ASN A 58 14.40 18.35 -22.11
N TRP A 59 14.74 17.32 -22.90
CA TRP A 59 14.97 15.98 -22.36
C TRP A 59 16.20 15.93 -21.45
N LYS A 60 17.30 16.61 -21.79
CA LYS A 60 18.50 16.68 -20.94
C LYS A 60 18.21 17.32 -19.57
N ILE A 61 17.39 18.38 -19.55
CA ILE A 61 16.99 19.04 -18.31
C ILE A 61 16.07 18.11 -17.50
N LEU A 62 15.08 17.48 -18.17
CA LEU A 62 14.18 16.52 -17.53
C LEU A 62 14.94 15.33 -16.92
N GLU A 63 15.88 14.75 -17.67
CA GLU A 63 16.69 13.62 -17.23
C GLU A 63 17.51 13.97 -15.98
N LEU A 64 18.09 15.17 -15.94
CA LEU A 64 18.81 15.64 -14.75
C LEU A 64 17.87 15.78 -13.55
N ILE A 65 16.68 16.35 -13.73
CA ILE A 65 15.68 16.48 -12.66
C ILE A 65 15.31 15.09 -12.11
N GLU A 66 15.03 14.12 -12.98
CA GLU A 66 14.55 12.79 -12.55
C GLU A 66 15.64 11.92 -11.92
N ASN A 67 16.88 11.99 -12.43
CA ASN A 67 17.97 11.11 -12.02
C ASN A 67 18.89 11.73 -10.97
N GLU A 68 19.13 13.04 -11.04
CA GLU A 68 20.05 13.79 -10.18
C GLU A 68 19.40 15.09 -9.64
N PRO A 69 18.25 15.01 -8.92
CA PRO A 69 17.51 16.19 -8.47
C PRO A 69 18.33 17.10 -7.55
N GLN A 70 19.22 16.54 -6.71
CA GLN A 70 20.11 17.34 -5.86
C GLN A 70 21.04 18.22 -6.69
N GLU A 71 21.57 17.68 -7.78
CA GLU A 71 22.42 18.44 -8.71
C GLU A 71 21.62 19.55 -9.37
N PHE A 72 20.41 19.27 -9.82
CA PHE A 72 19.52 20.30 -10.37
C PHE A 72 19.23 21.42 -9.35
N LEU A 73 18.99 21.08 -8.09
CA LEU A 73 18.70 22.03 -7.01
C LEU A 73 19.92 22.84 -6.56
N ALA A 74 21.14 22.30 -6.70
CA ALA A 74 22.37 22.98 -6.32
C ALA A 74 22.83 24.07 -7.31
N HIS A 75 22.27 24.08 -8.52
CA HIS A 75 22.72 24.96 -9.60
C HIS A 75 21.75 26.12 -9.86
N ASN A 76 22.29 27.29 -10.20
CA ASN A 76 21.53 28.38 -10.82
C ASN A 76 21.50 28.22 -12.35
N THR A 77 20.73 29.06 -13.05
CA THR A 77 20.58 28.96 -14.53
C THR A 77 21.91 29.03 -15.29
N ILE A 78 22.89 29.79 -14.83
CA ILE A 78 24.20 29.95 -15.49
C ILE A 78 25.03 28.67 -15.36
N SER A 79 25.18 28.19 -14.12
CA SER A 79 25.97 26.99 -13.82
C SER A 79 25.34 25.73 -14.41
N LEU A 80 24.01 25.63 -14.39
CA LEU A 80 23.27 24.53 -15.01
C LEU A 80 23.42 24.52 -16.54
N ALA A 81 23.41 25.69 -17.18
CA ALA A 81 23.62 25.84 -18.62
C ALA A 81 25.01 25.33 -19.03
N LYS A 82 26.04 25.70 -18.26
CA LYS A 82 27.41 25.25 -18.46
C LYS A 82 27.53 23.72 -18.30
N LYS A 83 26.92 23.15 -17.26
CA LYS A 83 26.92 21.70 -16.99
C LYS A 83 26.30 20.91 -18.14
N LEU A 84 25.13 21.34 -18.61
CA LEU A 84 24.39 20.65 -19.68
C LEU A 84 24.89 21.02 -21.10
N LYS A 85 25.85 21.94 -21.22
CA LYS A 85 26.35 22.50 -22.49
C LYS A 85 25.21 23.06 -23.37
N ILE A 86 24.36 23.88 -22.76
CA ILE A 86 23.21 24.54 -23.42
C ILE A 86 23.23 26.05 -23.12
N GLY A 87 22.44 26.84 -23.85
CA GLY A 87 22.27 28.25 -23.55
C GLY A 87 21.41 28.49 -22.30
N GLN A 88 21.75 29.50 -21.49
CA GLN A 88 21.02 29.89 -20.27
C GLN A 88 19.51 30.14 -20.54
N ALA A 89 19.19 30.82 -21.64
CA ALA A 89 17.81 31.08 -22.06
C ALA A 89 16.99 29.79 -22.27
N SER A 90 17.63 28.65 -22.55
CA SER A 90 16.94 27.38 -22.70
C SER A 90 16.41 26.83 -21.37
N ILE A 91 17.08 27.10 -20.25
CA ILE A 91 16.60 26.70 -18.91
C ILE A 91 15.37 27.53 -18.51
N SER A 92 15.41 28.84 -18.77
CA SER A 92 14.25 29.71 -18.54
C SER A 92 13.07 29.33 -19.43
N ARG A 93 13.32 28.98 -20.71
CA ARG A 93 12.28 28.48 -21.62
C ARG A 93 11.72 27.12 -21.17
N PHE A 94 12.57 26.21 -20.68
CA PHE A 94 12.12 24.94 -20.12
C PHE A 94 11.17 25.14 -18.94
N SER A 95 11.54 26.01 -17.99
CA SER A 95 10.70 26.33 -16.82
C SER A 95 9.33 26.84 -17.24
N ARG A 96 9.30 27.78 -18.19
CA ARG A 96 8.04 28.33 -18.75
C ARG A 96 7.24 27.32 -19.55
N SER A 97 7.88 26.35 -20.21
CA SER A 97 7.16 25.29 -20.95
C SER A 97 6.39 24.31 -20.05
N LEU A 98 6.65 24.34 -18.75
CA LEU A 98 5.90 23.61 -17.72
C LEU A 98 4.93 24.53 -16.94
N ASP A 99 4.75 25.78 -17.39
CA ASP A 99 4.02 26.88 -16.75
C ASP A 99 4.60 27.41 -15.43
N PHE A 100 5.90 27.28 -15.21
CA PHE A 100 6.56 28.02 -14.12
C PHE A 100 7.01 29.40 -14.61
N SER A 101 6.67 30.45 -13.87
CA SER A 101 6.99 31.83 -14.25
C SER A 101 8.49 32.09 -14.17
N THR A 102 9.16 31.42 -13.23
CA THR A 102 10.60 31.54 -12.96
C THR A 102 11.26 30.16 -12.82
N PHE A 103 12.60 30.12 -13.00
CA PHE A 103 13.38 28.91 -12.71
C PHE A 103 13.34 28.54 -11.22
N ASN A 104 13.29 29.53 -10.32
CA ASN A 104 13.22 29.29 -8.88
C ASN A 104 11.90 28.61 -8.48
N GLU A 105 10.78 28.94 -9.13
CA GLU A 105 9.51 28.23 -8.92
C GLU A 105 9.61 26.74 -9.32
N LEU A 106 10.28 26.45 -10.45
CA LEU A 106 10.55 25.07 -10.85
C LEU A 106 11.47 24.37 -9.82
N GLN A 107 12.50 25.04 -9.30
CA GLN A 107 13.36 24.48 -8.25
C GLN A 107 12.60 24.21 -6.96
N LEU A 108 11.70 25.10 -6.55
CA LEU A 108 10.85 24.89 -5.39
C LEU A 108 9.95 23.67 -5.58
N TYR A 109 9.30 23.55 -6.74
CA TYR A 109 8.51 22.37 -7.10
C TYR A 109 9.35 21.09 -7.03
N VAL A 110 10.53 21.07 -7.68
CA VAL A 110 11.44 19.91 -7.69
C VAL A 110 11.91 19.58 -6.27
N SER A 111 12.23 20.57 -5.44
CA SER A 111 12.63 20.38 -4.04
C SER A 111 11.54 19.69 -3.23
N THR A 112 10.32 20.22 -3.29
CA THR A 112 9.15 19.65 -2.61
C THR A 112 8.88 18.23 -3.07
N ARG A 113 8.89 17.99 -4.39
CA ARG A 113 8.66 16.65 -4.95
C ARG A 113 9.79 15.68 -4.63
N TYR A 114 11.03 16.16 -4.58
CA TYR A 114 12.18 15.36 -4.20
C TYR A 114 12.14 14.96 -2.72
N GLN A 115 11.77 15.89 -1.83
CA GLN A 115 11.55 15.61 -0.41
C GLN A 115 10.41 14.62 -0.20
N HIS A 116 9.26 14.84 -0.86
CA HIS A 116 8.16 13.87 -0.84
C HIS A 116 8.63 12.49 -1.32
N LYS A 117 9.35 12.41 -2.45
CA LYS A 117 9.87 11.13 -2.95
C LYS A 117 10.73 10.44 -1.89
N LYS A 118 11.64 11.16 -1.23
CA LYS A 118 12.46 10.65 -0.12
C LYS A 118 11.64 10.15 1.08
N ASP A 119 10.57 10.84 1.45
CA ASP A 119 9.70 10.43 2.56
C ASP A 119 8.95 9.12 2.27
N TYR A 120 8.73 8.83 0.99
CA TYR A 120 8.11 7.59 0.51
C TYR A 120 9.11 6.53 0.06
N GLU A 121 10.41 6.84 0.01
CA GLU A 121 11.45 5.82 -0.17
C GLU A 121 11.47 4.93 1.07
N LEU A 122 11.53 3.61 0.83
CA LEU A 122 11.59 2.66 1.92
C LEU A 122 12.96 2.76 2.59
N ASN A 123 13.02 3.48 3.69
CA ASN A 123 14.19 3.58 4.55
C ASN A 123 14.01 2.66 5.75
N ILE A 124 14.71 1.52 5.76
CA ILE A 124 14.67 0.58 6.88
C ILE A 124 16.00 0.62 7.61
N ILE A 125 15.94 0.87 8.90
CA ILE A 125 17.04 0.77 9.85
C ILE A 125 17.14 -0.69 10.28
N GLU A 126 18.22 -1.36 9.89
CA GLU A 126 18.49 -2.76 10.23
C GLU A 126 19.50 -2.88 11.37
N GLY A 127 19.23 -3.76 12.34
CA GLY A 127 20.11 -4.04 13.46
C GLY A 127 19.51 -5.03 14.45
N THR A 128 20.34 -5.62 15.30
CA THR A 128 19.88 -6.52 16.38
C THR A 128 19.44 -5.76 17.64
N ASN A 129 19.81 -4.48 17.76
CA ASN A 129 19.51 -3.61 18.90
C ASN A 129 18.81 -2.34 18.40
N LEU A 130 17.65 -2.50 17.75
CA LEU A 130 16.84 -1.36 17.34
C LEU A 130 16.22 -0.69 18.57
N THR A 131 16.25 0.64 18.60
CA THR A 131 15.53 1.42 19.61
C THR A 131 14.03 1.44 19.31
N LEU A 132 13.23 1.96 20.26
CA LEU A 132 11.81 2.22 20.00
C LEU A 132 11.64 3.22 18.84
N ASP A 133 12.46 4.27 18.80
CA ASP A 133 12.42 5.28 17.73
C ASP A 133 12.77 4.68 16.36
N ASP A 134 13.77 3.79 16.31
CA ASP A 134 14.08 3.04 15.08
C ASP A 134 12.90 2.19 14.63
N THR A 135 12.19 1.56 15.59
CA THR A 135 11.01 0.73 15.31
C THR A 135 9.84 1.57 14.80
N ILE A 136 9.55 2.72 15.43
CA ILE A 136 8.53 3.67 15.00
C ILE A 136 8.82 4.16 13.58
N SER A 137 10.08 4.57 13.33
CA SER A 137 10.53 5.02 12.02
C SER A 137 10.35 3.93 10.96
N ASN A 138 10.79 2.71 11.25
CA ASN A 138 10.64 1.57 10.36
C ASN A 138 9.17 1.26 10.03
N ILE A 139 8.26 1.30 11.03
CA ILE A 139 6.82 1.06 10.78
C ILE A 139 6.23 2.17 9.92
N ARG A 140 6.54 3.44 10.22
CA ARG A 140 6.10 4.60 9.42
C ARG A 140 6.54 4.45 7.96
N SER A 141 7.82 4.20 7.72
CA SER A 141 8.36 4.02 6.36
C SER A 141 7.74 2.82 5.64
N HIS A 142 7.50 1.70 6.35
CA HIS A 142 6.78 0.55 5.79
C HIS A 142 5.37 0.90 5.34
N TYR A 143 4.61 1.65 6.16
CA TYR A 143 3.24 2.03 5.86
C TYR A 143 3.17 3.02 4.71
N LEU A 144 3.96 4.10 4.77
CA LEU A 144 4.00 5.12 3.71
C LEU A 144 4.36 4.51 2.36
N PHE A 145 5.39 3.67 2.31
CA PHE A 145 5.78 2.99 1.08
C PHE A 145 4.67 2.08 0.54
N ALA A 146 4.05 1.25 1.39
CA ALA A 146 3.03 0.29 0.96
C ALA A 146 1.76 1.00 0.46
N ILE A 147 1.37 2.08 1.14
CA ILE A 147 0.26 2.98 0.76
C ILE A 147 0.53 3.59 -0.62
N GLU A 148 1.66 4.28 -0.78
CA GLU A 148 1.95 4.97 -2.04
C GLU A 148 2.09 4.00 -3.21
N LYS A 149 2.73 2.84 -3.01
CA LYS A 149 2.83 1.82 -4.05
C LYS A 149 1.49 1.29 -4.48
N THR A 150 0.58 1.08 -3.53
CA THR A 150 -0.78 0.62 -3.83
C THR A 150 -1.58 1.72 -4.55
N ILE A 151 -1.44 3.00 -4.15
CA ILE A 151 -2.06 4.14 -4.84
C ILE A 151 -1.51 4.29 -6.27
N GLU A 152 -0.20 4.19 -6.44
CA GLU A 152 0.48 4.22 -7.75
C GLU A 152 -0.09 3.13 -8.64
N TRP A 153 -0.21 1.89 -8.14
CA TRP A 153 -0.84 0.81 -8.90
C TRP A 153 -2.30 1.14 -9.26
N ILE A 154 -3.13 1.51 -8.30
CA ILE A 154 -4.56 1.84 -8.53
C ILE A 154 -4.75 2.93 -9.58
N LYS A 155 -3.95 3.99 -9.55
CA LYS A 155 -4.09 5.13 -10.47
C LYS A 155 -3.73 4.79 -11.92
N HIS A 156 -2.87 3.79 -12.13
CA HIS A 156 -2.40 3.39 -13.46
C HIS A 156 -3.15 2.18 -14.03
N ASN A 157 -4.06 1.57 -13.28
CA ASN A 157 -4.70 0.30 -13.62
C ASN A 157 -6.24 0.42 -13.53
N PRO A 158 -7.01 0.05 -14.58
CA PRO A 158 -8.47 0.17 -14.59
C PRO A 158 -9.20 -0.81 -13.65
N GLU A 159 -8.52 -1.81 -13.11
CA GLU A 159 -9.05 -2.95 -12.36
C GLU A 159 -9.84 -2.54 -11.12
N LEU A 160 -9.50 -1.42 -10.47
CA LEU A 160 -10.30 -0.91 -9.34
C LEU A 160 -11.69 -0.46 -9.80
N ASN A 161 -11.77 0.24 -10.94
CA ASN A 161 -13.06 0.65 -11.50
C ASN A 161 -13.89 -0.56 -11.93
N ILE A 162 -13.25 -1.54 -12.58
CA ILE A 162 -13.90 -2.81 -12.98
C ILE A 162 -14.45 -3.55 -11.75
N TYR A 163 -13.69 -3.57 -10.64
CA TYR A 163 -14.12 -4.16 -9.39
C TYR A 163 -15.35 -3.46 -8.81
N ILE A 164 -15.33 -2.12 -8.76
CA ILE A 164 -16.42 -1.30 -8.23
C ILE A 164 -17.71 -1.53 -9.02
N GLU A 165 -17.63 -1.56 -10.35
CA GLU A 165 -18.78 -1.86 -11.21
C GLU A 165 -19.29 -3.29 -11.00
N THR A 166 -18.39 -4.25 -10.75
CA THR A 166 -18.75 -5.62 -10.38
C THR A 166 -19.51 -5.66 -9.06
N LEU A 167 -19.01 -4.97 -8.02
CA LEU A 167 -19.70 -4.87 -6.73
C LEU A 167 -21.11 -4.29 -6.89
N LEU A 168 -21.26 -3.21 -7.66
CA LEU A 168 -22.55 -2.58 -7.93
C LEU A 168 -23.52 -3.55 -8.61
N LYS A 169 -23.06 -4.29 -9.63
CA LYS A 169 -23.86 -5.30 -10.33
C LYS A 169 -24.38 -6.39 -9.38
N TYR A 170 -23.57 -6.78 -8.40
CA TYR A 170 -23.87 -7.88 -7.47
C TYR A 170 -24.26 -7.40 -6.06
N ARG A 171 -24.68 -6.14 -5.90
CA ARG A 171 -24.96 -5.50 -4.59
C ARG A 171 -25.85 -6.32 -3.64
N LYS A 172 -26.75 -7.15 -4.18
CA LYS A 172 -27.68 -7.99 -3.42
C LYS A 172 -27.02 -9.13 -2.65
N VAL A 173 -25.87 -9.65 -3.10
CA VAL A 173 -25.12 -10.69 -2.39
C VAL A 173 -23.64 -10.62 -2.80
N ASN A 174 -22.80 -10.12 -1.90
CA ASN A 174 -21.35 -10.16 -2.04
C ASN A 174 -20.75 -10.99 -0.93
N ILE A 175 -20.03 -12.05 -1.26
CA ILE A 175 -19.25 -12.85 -0.33
C ILE A 175 -17.81 -12.37 -0.36
N ILE A 176 -17.24 -12.07 0.80
CA ILE A 176 -15.86 -11.64 0.94
C ILE A 176 -15.17 -12.63 1.85
N PHE A 177 -14.21 -13.36 1.29
CA PHE A 177 -13.49 -14.43 1.97
C PHE A 177 -12.04 -14.03 2.25
N GLY A 178 -11.53 -14.37 3.42
CA GLY A 178 -10.11 -14.30 3.73
C GLY A 178 -9.80 -14.98 5.05
N ILE A 179 -8.59 -15.53 5.20
CA ILE A 179 -8.18 -16.24 6.42
C ILE A 179 -7.16 -15.41 7.21
N GLY A 180 -7.24 -15.49 8.54
CA GLY A 180 -6.33 -14.79 9.45
C GLY A 180 -6.41 -13.28 9.27
N GLU A 181 -5.27 -12.64 9.03
CA GLU A 181 -5.24 -11.19 8.81
C GLU A 181 -5.99 -10.74 7.56
N SER A 182 -6.02 -11.57 6.51
CA SER A 182 -6.85 -11.29 5.33
C SER A 182 -8.34 -11.44 5.67
N GLY A 183 -8.69 -12.27 6.65
CA GLY A 183 -10.04 -12.35 7.21
C GLY A 183 -10.44 -11.09 7.96
N LEU A 184 -9.53 -10.48 8.73
CA LEU A 184 -9.78 -9.19 9.38
C LEU A 184 -10.09 -8.09 8.36
N VAL A 185 -9.34 -8.04 7.26
CA VAL A 185 -9.61 -7.11 6.15
C VAL A 185 -10.97 -7.43 5.49
N ALA A 186 -11.25 -8.70 5.23
CA ALA A 186 -12.52 -9.13 4.64
C ALA A 186 -13.73 -8.74 5.50
N LYS A 187 -13.64 -8.96 6.82
CA LYS A 187 -14.65 -8.56 7.80
C LYS A 187 -14.85 -7.05 7.82
N TYR A 188 -13.75 -6.30 7.85
CA TYR A 188 -13.77 -4.83 7.82
C TYR A 188 -14.45 -4.30 6.56
N PHE A 189 -14.07 -4.83 5.39
CA PHE A 189 -14.61 -4.42 4.12
C PHE A 189 -16.11 -4.76 3.98
N ALA A 190 -16.52 -5.97 4.37
CA ALA A 190 -17.92 -6.36 4.41
C ALA A 190 -18.74 -5.46 5.34
N TYR A 191 -18.19 -5.09 6.50
CA TYR A 191 -18.83 -4.16 7.43
C TYR A 191 -19.03 -2.78 6.81
N ASN A 192 -18.00 -2.21 6.16
CA ASN A 192 -18.11 -0.92 5.49
C ASN A 192 -19.16 -0.94 4.35
N LEU A 193 -19.18 -1.96 3.50
CA LEU A 193 -20.18 -2.09 2.45
C LEU A 193 -21.62 -2.15 3.00
N ARG A 194 -21.84 -2.83 4.13
CA ARG A 194 -23.18 -2.90 4.75
C ARG A 194 -23.71 -1.53 5.20
N LYS A 195 -22.83 -0.59 5.60
CA LYS A 195 -23.24 0.78 5.98
C LYS A 195 -23.89 1.56 4.84
N ILE A 196 -23.67 1.16 3.59
CA ILE A 196 -24.26 1.78 2.40
C ILE A 196 -25.23 0.83 1.68
N GLY A 197 -25.79 -0.14 2.41
CA GLY A 197 -26.88 -1.00 1.93
C GLY A 197 -26.44 -2.05 0.91
N PHE A 198 -25.19 -2.53 0.98
CA PHE A 198 -24.84 -3.82 0.38
C PHE A 198 -25.23 -4.95 1.33
N ASN A 199 -25.67 -6.06 0.77
CA ASN A 199 -25.69 -7.32 1.51
C ASN A 199 -24.33 -8.00 1.31
N ALA A 200 -23.37 -7.63 2.16
CA ALA A 200 -22.01 -8.15 2.14
C ALA A 200 -21.80 -9.13 3.30
N ILE A 201 -21.47 -10.37 2.96
CA ILE A 201 -21.24 -11.50 3.86
C ILE A 201 -19.73 -11.73 3.93
N PHE A 202 -19.22 -11.82 5.15
CA PHE A 202 -17.83 -12.14 5.42
C PHE A 202 -17.71 -13.62 5.82
N LEU A 203 -16.69 -14.30 5.30
CA LEU A 203 -16.34 -15.67 5.63
C LEU A 203 -14.82 -15.78 5.87
N ASP A 204 -14.38 -16.47 6.92
CA ASP A 204 -12.96 -16.75 7.20
C ASP A 204 -12.66 -18.23 7.45
N ASP A 205 -13.67 -19.09 7.37
CA ASP A 205 -13.54 -20.53 7.51
C ASP A 205 -13.86 -21.27 6.20
N LEU A 206 -13.10 -22.33 5.94
CA LEU A 206 -13.21 -23.12 4.71
C LEU A 206 -14.52 -23.93 4.67
N HIS A 207 -14.97 -24.47 5.80
CA HIS A 207 -16.23 -25.22 5.88
C HIS A 207 -17.42 -24.29 5.68
N GLU A 208 -17.37 -23.07 6.23
CA GLU A 208 -18.38 -22.04 5.94
C GLU A 208 -18.41 -21.68 4.45
N PHE A 209 -17.25 -21.51 3.82
CA PHE A 209 -17.22 -21.25 2.38
C PHE A 209 -17.90 -22.38 1.58
N PHE A 210 -17.59 -23.65 1.91
CA PHE A 210 -18.20 -24.78 1.21
C PHE A 210 -19.66 -25.05 1.59
N SER A 211 -20.13 -24.62 2.76
CA SER A 211 -21.56 -24.65 3.06
C SER A 211 -22.34 -23.68 2.17
N PHE A 212 -21.75 -22.51 1.87
CA PHE A 212 -22.28 -21.58 0.88
C PHE A 212 -22.17 -22.10 -0.55
N ALA A 213 -21.25 -23.02 -0.83
CA ALA A 213 -20.90 -23.42 -2.19
C ALA A 213 -22.07 -23.99 -2.99
N GLN A 214 -23.01 -24.70 -2.34
CA GLN A 214 -24.24 -25.21 -2.97
C GLN A 214 -25.26 -24.11 -3.30
N ILE A 215 -25.16 -22.95 -2.64
CA ILE A 215 -26.09 -21.82 -2.78
C ILE A 215 -25.48 -20.73 -3.67
N ILE A 216 -24.19 -20.83 -4.04
CA ILE A 216 -23.56 -19.90 -4.98
C ILE A 216 -24.33 -19.93 -6.30
N LYS A 217 -25.00 -18.82 -6.59
CA LYS A 217 -25.81 -18.63 -7.79
C LYS A 217 -25.16 -17.58 -8.70
N PRO A 218 -25.51 -17.53 -9.99
CA PRO A 218 -25.03 -16.51 -10.94
C PRO A 218 -25.28 -15.05 -10.55
N LYS A 219 -26.05 -14.80 -9.48
CA LYS A 219 -26.38 -13.47 -8.93
C LYS A 219 -25.56 -13.09 -7.69
N MET A 220 -24.54 -13.88 -7.35
CA MET A 220 -23.64 -13.63 -6.23
C MET A 220 -22.25 -13.29 -6.77
N HIS A 221 -21.54 -12.42 -6.06
CA HIS A 221 -20.13 -12.16 -6.35
C HIS A 221 -19.25 -12.59 -5.18
N ILE A 222 -18.08 -13.16 -5.49
CA ILE A 222 -17.12 -13.62 -4.49
C ILE A 222 -15.85 -12.80 -4.64
N THR A 223 -15.38 -12.24 -3.53
CA THR A 223 -14.07 -11.59 -3.42
C THR A 223 -13.19 -12.40 -2.50
N ILE A 224 -12.04 -12.84 -2.99
CA ILE A 224 -11.02 -13.53 -2.20
C ILE A 224 -9.93 -12.51 -1.83
N ILE A 225 -9.68 -12.34 -0.53
CA ILE A 225 -8.56 -11.53 -0.04
C ILE A 225 -7.47 -12.48 0.44
N SER A 226 -6.33 -12.46 -0.24
CA SER A 226 -5.22 -13.32 0.10
C SER A 226 -3.91 -12.80 -0.47
N LYS A 227 -2.93 -12.54 0.40
CA LYS A 227 -1.64 -11.99 0.00
C LYS A 227 -0.88 -12.84 -1.01
N SER A 228 -0.70 -14.13 -0.71
CA SER A 228 0.12 -15.04 -1.52
C SER A 228 -0.71 -15.90 -2.48
N CYS A 229 -1.96 -16.18 -2.10
CA CYS A 229 -2.82 -17.18 -2.76
C CYS A 229 -2.20 -18.58 -2.76
N GLN A 230 -1.37 -18.87 -1.75
CA GLN A 230 -0.63 -20.13 -1.64
C GLN A 230 -1.11 -21.04 -0.50
N THR A 231 -1.91 -20.53 0.43
CA THR A 231 -2.48 -21.35 1.51
C THR A 231 -3.39 -22.43 0.95
N LEU A 232 -3.49 -23.56 1.65
CA LEU A 232 -4.20 -24.73 1.16
C LEU A 232 -5.69 -24.44 0.96
N GLU A 233 -6.29 -23.73 1.90
CA GLU A 233 -7.69 -23.32 1.92
C GLU A 233 -8.00 -22.41 0.73
N VAL A 234 -7.18 -21.38 0.50
CA VAL A 234 -7.38 -20.46 -0.62
C VAL A 234 -7.19 -21.18 -1.96
N LYS A 235 -6.21 -22.08 -2.07
CA LYS A 235 -6.05 -22.91 -3.28
C LYS A 235 -7.26 -23.79 -3.54
N LYS A 236 -7.80 -24.44 -2.50
CA LYS A 236 -9.00 -25.28 -2.60
C LYS A 236 -10.21 -24.47 -3.07
N ILE A 237 -10.41 -23.28 -2.52
CA ILE A 237 -11.48 -22.37 -2.94
C ILE A 237 -11.29 -21.91 -4.38
N LEU A 238 -10.10 -21.45 -4.75
CA LEU A 238 -9.83 -20.98 -6.12
C LEU A 238 -10.07 -22.10 -7.14
N ASN A 239 -9.57 -23.31 -6.89
CA ASN A 239 -9.81 -24.44 -7.78
C ASN A 239 -11.31 -24.74 -7.91
N TYR A 240 -12.05 -24.78 -6.79
CA TYR A 240 -13.51 -24.97 -6.84
C TYR A 240 -14.21 -23.91 -7.68
N LEU A 241 -13.82 -22.63 -7.55
CA LEU A 241 -14.41 -21.54 -8.32
C LEU A 241 -14.14 -21.68 -9.83
N GLU A 242 -12.92 -22.07 -10.21
CA GLU A 242 -12.58 -22.34 -11.61
C GLU A 242 -13.33 -23.54 -12.18
N ASP A 243 -13.32 -24.67 -11.48
CA ASP A 243 -13.96 -25.93 -11.91
C ASP A 243 -15.47 -25.74 -12.14
N ASN A 244 -16.09 -24.83 -11.39
CA ASN A 244 -17.52 -24.50 -11.48
C ASN A 244 -17.81 -23.20 -12.27
N GLN A 245 -16.79 -22.60 -12.89
CA GLN A 245 -16.90 -21.34 -13.67
C GLN A 245 -17.55 -20.18 -12.90
N ILE A 246 -17.37 -20.16 -11.58
CA ILE A 246 -17.91 -19.13 -10.71
C ILE A 246 -17.02 -17.89 -10.81
N LYS A 247 -17.65 -16.76 -11.05
CA LYS A 247 -16.98 -15.47 -11.26
C LYS A 247 -16.56 -14.86 -9.92
N TYR A 248 -15.27 -14.61 -9.74
CA TYR A 248 -14.71 -14.03 -8.52
C TYR A 248 -13.68 -12.94 -8.80
N SER A 249 -13.46 -12.09 -7.80
CA SER A 249 -12.38 -11.09 -7.78
C SER A 249 -11.36 -11.47 -6.71
N ILE A 250 -10.13 -10.98 -6.84
CA ILE A 250 -9.08 -11.27 -5.87
C ILE A 250 -8.28 -10.03 -5.50
N TRP A 251 -7.94 -9.91 -4.22
CA TRP A 251 -7.05 -8.91 -3.66
C TRP A 251 -5.77 -9.61 -3.21
N THR A 252 -4.63 -9.31 -3.85
CA THR A 252 -3.41 -10.10 -3.69
C THR A 252 -2.14 -9.29 -3.94
N LYS A 253 -0.99 -9.74 -3.44
CA LYS A 253 0.32 -9.26 -3.92
C LYS A 253 0.83 -10.10 -5.09
N ASN A 254 0.29 -11.30 -5.26
CA ASN A 254 0.78 -12.24 -6.25
C ASN A 254 0.36 -11.80 -7.66
N GLU A 255 1.28 -11.19 -8.40
CA GLU A 255 1.05 -10.82 -9.81
C GLU A 255 0.88 -12.04 -10.74
N LYS A 256 1.29 -13.23 -10.28
CA LYS A 256 1.15 -14.49 -11.03
C LYS A 256 -0.20 -15.16 -10.79
N MET A 257 -1.29 -14.39 -10.83
CA MET A 257 -2.65 -14.95 -10.83
C MET A 257 -3.12 -15.47 -12.20
N LYS A 258 -2.32 -15.30 -13.26
CA LYS A 258 -2.63 -15.74 -14.64
C LYS A 258 -2.91 -17.24 -14.80
N LYS A 259 -2.55 -18.09 -13.81
CA LYS A 259 -2.89 -19.52 -13.82
C LYS A 259 -4.37 -19.80 -13.53
N TYR A 260 -5.08 -18.80 -13.04
CA TYR A 260 -6.50 -18.82 -12.77
C TYR A 260 -7.19 -17.78 -13.67
N ASN A 261 -8.52 -17.81 -13.75
CA ASN A 261 -9.31 -16.91 -14.58
C ASN A 261 -10.24 -16.00 -13.73
N PRO A 262 -9.69 -15.21 -12.78
CA PRO A 262 -10.49 -14.25 -12.01
C PRO A 262 -11.10 -13.20 -12.93
N ASN A 263 -12.28 -12.70 -12.57
CA ASN A 263 -12.87 -11.54 -13.26
C ASN A 263 -12.05 -10.27 -13.08
N ASN A 264 -11.44 -10.14 -11.92
CA ASN A 264 -10.67 -8.96 -11.58
C ASN A 264 -9.59 -9.29 -10.54
N VAL A 265 -8.41 -8.67 -10.70
CA VAL A 265 -7.28 -8.81 -9.78
C VAL A 265 -6.88 -7.42 -9.31
N LEU A 266 -7.04 -7.14 -8.01
CA LEU A 266 -6.46 -5.96 -7.39
C LEU A 266 -5.11 -6.32 -6.79
N ILE A 267 -4.05 -5.67 -7.29
CA ILE A 267 -2.73 -5.82 -6.72
C ILE A 267 -2.59 -4.87 -5.52
N ILE A 268 -2.41 -5.48 -4.35
CA ILE A 268 -2.17 -4.79 -3.10
C ILE A 268 -0.69 -4.98 -2.77
N ASP A 269 0.09 -3.94 -3.07
CA ASP A 269 1.53 -4.02 -2.91
C ASP A 269 1.91 -3.93 -1.42
N SER A 270 3.00 -4.61 -1.09
CA SER A 270 3.67 -4.52 0.20
C SER A 270 5.12 -4.92 0.04
N ILE A 271 6.01 -4.48 0.91
CA ILE A 271 7.45 -4.71 0.80
C ILE A 271 7.81 -6.21 0.67
N ASN A 272 8.90 -6.47 -0.05
CA ASN A 272 9.43 -7.82 -0.27
C ASN A 272 9.81 -8.51 1.04
N GLN A 273 9.78 -9.86 1.01
CA GLN A 273 9.72 -10.68 2.22
C GLN A 273 10.95 -10.57 3.13
N ASN A 274 12.06 -10.05 2.62
CA ASN A 274 13.36 -10.05 3.31
C ASN A 274 13.49 -9.00 4.42
N TYR A 275 12.58 -8.02 4.50
CA TYR A 275 12.72 -6.86 5.41
C TYR A 275 11.61 -6.76 6.46
N ARG A 276 10.90 -7.86 6.71
CA ARG A 276 9.65 -7.86 7.46
C ARG A 276 9.82 -7.86 8.96
N ILE A 277 9.16 -6.92 9.62
CA ILE A 277 8.50 -7.15 10.90
C ILE A 277 7.06 -7.59 10.57
N GLY A 278 6.83 -8.89 10.40
CA GLY A 278 5.51 -9.46 10.09
C GLY A 278 4.88 -9.04 8.75
N THR A 279 3.58 -8.77 8.75
CA THR A 279 2.70 -8.56 7.57
C THR A 279 2.14 -7.13 7.48
N LEU A 280 2.75 -6.21 8.22
CA LEU A 280 2.33 -4.82 8.41
C LEU A 280 1.89 -4.11 7.11
N GLY A 281 2.74 -4.10 6.08
CA GLY A 281 2.45 -3.36 4.84
C GLY A 281 1.23 -3.87 4.04
N SER A 282 1.01 -5.18 3.96
CA SER A 282 -0.12 -5.71 3.17
C SER A 282 -1.48 -5.43 3.80
N LYS A 283 -1.54 -5.36 5.14
CA LYS A 283 -2.78 -5.08 5.85
C LYS A 283 -3.21 -3.63 5.68
N VAL A 284 -2.30 -2.69 5.92
CA VAL A 284 -2.62 -1.24 5.84
C VAL A 284 -3.06 -0.86 4.43
N SER A 285 -2.39 -1.37 3.39
CA SER A 285 -2.78 -1.14 2.01
C SER A 285 -4.17 -1.70 1.72
N ALA A 286 -4.49 -2.91 2.18
CA ALA A 286 -5.79 -3.51 1.92
C ALA A 286 -6.94 -2.81 2.66
N LEU A 287 -6.71 -2.34 3.89
CA LEU A 287 -7.67 -1.51 4.62
C LEU A 287 -7.90 -0.18 3.89
N MET A 288 -6.84 0.47 3.43
CA MET A 288 -6.95 1.68 2.62
C MET A 288 -7.74 1.45 1.32
N VAL A 289 -7.50 0.34 0.61
CA VAL A 289 -8.30 -0.02 -0.59
C VAL A 289 -9.77 -0.20 -0.23
N ALA A 290 -10.07 -0.87 0.88
CA ALA A 290 -11.44 -1.01 1.37
C ALA A 290 -12.10 0.36 1.66
N ASP A 291 -11.37 1.29 2.26
CA ASP A 291 -11.85 2.64 2.55
C ASP A 291 -12.08 3.48 1.30
N ILE A 292 -11.16 3.42 0.32
CA ILE A 292 -11.33 4.09 -0.97
C ILE A 292 -12.61 3.60 -1.66
N ILE A 293 -12.80 2.27 -1.74
CA ILE A 293 -13.97 1.67 -2.39
C ILE A 293 -15.25 2.07 -1.66
N TYR A 294 -15.27 1.93 -0.33
CA TYR A 294 -16.42 2.31 0.49
C TYR A 294 -16.79 3.78 0.29
N SER A 295 -15.80 4.68 0.39
CA SER A 295 -16.02 6.13 0.31
C SER A 295 -16.54 6.52 -1.06
N PHE A 296 -15.98 5.96 -2.13
CA PHE A 296 -16.44 6.21 -3.49
C PHE A 296 -17.85 5.67 -3.74
N LEU A 297 -18.15 4.46 -3.27
CA LEU A 297 -19.48 3.86 -3.38
C LEU A 297 -20.53 4.62 -2.56
N ALA A 298 -20.17 5.12 -1.37
CA ALA A 298 -21.05 5.93 -0.54
C ALA A 298 -21.54 7.18 -1.30
N LEU A 299 -20.63 7.88 -1.98
CA LEU A 299 -20.96 9.04 -2.82
C LEU A 299 -21.86 8.70 -4.03
N LYS A 300 -21.86 7.45 -4.50
CA LYS A 300 -22.73 7.01 -5.60
C LYS A 300 -24.11 6.55 -5.11
N ILE A 301 -24.14 5.84 -3.99
CA ILE A 301 -25.29 5.06 -3.53
C ILE A 301 -26.12 5.78 -2.48
N ASP A 302 -25.46 6.43 -1.52
CA ASP A 302 -26.09 7.06 -0.36
C ASP A 302 -25.73 8.54 -0.32
N LYS A 303 -26.02 9.24 -1.44
CA LYS A 303 -25.62 10.64 -1.69
C LYS A 303 -26.04 11.57 -0.55
N ASP A 304 -27.27 11.41 -0.09
CA ASP A 304 -27.87 12.22 0.98
C ASP A 304 -27.66 11.60 2.37
N LYS A 305 -26.82 10.56 2.47
CA LYS A 305 -26.48 9.84 3.71
C LYS A 305 -27.69 9.28 4.45
N ILE A 306 -28.76 8.93 3.75
CA ILE A 306 -30.02 8.45 4.33
C ILE A 306 -29.78 7.11 5.02
N ILE A 307 -29.14 6.16 4.35
CA ILE A 307 -28.87 4.83 4.90
C ILE A 307 -27.94 4.97 6.12
N PHE A 308 -26.87 5.74 5.97
CA PHE A 308 -25.91 5.98 7.04
C PHE A 308 -26.55 6.62 8.27
N ASN A 309 -27.37 7.67 8.09
CA ASN A 309 -28.04 8.35 9.19
C ASN A 309 -29.09 7.47 9.87
N ASN A 310 -29.84 6.65 9.10
CA ASN A 310 -30.79 5.71 9.67
C ASN A 310 -30.10 4.68 10.57
N ILE A 311 -28.97 4.10 10.12
CA ILE A 311 -28.17 3.18 10.95
C ILE A 311 -27.66 3.89 12.20
N LYS A 312 -27.18 5.13 12.07
CA LYS A 312 -26.68 5.93 13.20
C LYS A 312 -27.78 6.17 14.24
N ASN A 313 -28.98 6.54 13.79
CA ASN A 313 -30.12 6.79 14.67
C ASN A 313 -30.54 5.53 15.42
N LEU A 314 -30.68 4.39 14.72
CA LEU A 314 -30.98 3.11 15.37
C LEU A 314 -29.97 2.71 16.46
N ILE A 315 -28.69 3.03 16.26
CA ILE A 315 -27.64 2.79 17.27
C ILE A 315 -27.75 3.80 18.42
N ALA A 316 -28.08 5.06 18.13
CA ALA A 316 -28.32 6.07 19.16
C ALA A 316 -29.51 5.68 20.06
N ASP A 317 -30.63 5.29 19.45
CA ASP A 317 -31.82 4.80 20.14
C ASP A 317 -31.48 3.60 21.04
N TRP A 318 -30.62 2.68 20.56
CA TRP A 318 -30.13 1.56 21.37
C TRP A 318 -29.32 2.01 22.59
N ASN A 319 -28.50 3.06 22.45
CA ASN A 319 -27.69 3.58 23.55
C ASN A 319 -28.52 4.40 24.55
N GLU A 320 -29.65 4.99 24.14
CA GLU A 320 -30.58 5.68 25.03
C GLU A 320 -31.29 4.72 26.01
N LEU A 321 -31.31 3.41 25.71
CA LEU A 321 -31.79 2.38 26.65
C LEU A 321 -30.83 2.13 27.83
N LEU A 322 -29.63 2.73 27.82
CA LEU A 322 -28.75 2.67 28.98
C LEU A 322 -29.41 3.47 30.12
N PRO A 323 -29.64 2.87 31.30
CA PRO A 323 -30.12 3.65 32.43
C PRO A 323 -29.10 4.76 32.70
N ASN A 324 -29.60 5.98 32.92
CA ASN A 324 -28.79 7.14 33.29
C ASN A 324 -27.82 6.72 34.39
N LYS A 325 -26.54 6.54 34.03
CA LYS A 325 -25.48 6.41 35.02
C LYS A 325 -25.20 7.81 35.51
N GLU A 326 -25.71 8.08 36.71
CA GLU A 326 -25.24 9.18 37.57
C GLU A 326 -23.72 9.23 37.67
#